data_AF-A0A3A0C5S7-F1
#
_entry.id   AF-A0A3A0C5S7-F1
#
_cell.length_a   1.000
_cell.length_b   1.000
_cell.length_c   1.000
_cell.angle_alpha   90.00
_cell.angle_beta   90.00
_cell.angle_gamma   90.00
#
_symmetry.space_group_name_H-M   'P 1'
#
loop_
_entity.id
_entity.type
_entity.pdbx_description
1 polymer ?
#
loop_
_entity_poly.entity_id
_entity_poly.type
_entity_poly.pdbx_seq_one_letter_code
_entity_poly.pdbx_strand_id
1 'polypeptide(L)'
;QLRSAKVVLVSGIAQPERFHHMIQTLGAQVVHTMRFSDHYNYRANDAEHIAHTFAQTRGDLLITTSKDAVKLRNFECLAQLPCFALEIVAAPAENFFSALQTALPVRAEHVLP
;
A
#
# COMPACT_ATOMS: atom_id res chain seq x y z
N GLN A 1 -11.29 6.53 -12.27
CA GLN A 1 -11.91 5.20 -12.45
C GLN A 1 -10.97 4.34 -13.29
N LEU A 2 -10.78 3.06 -12.94
CA LEU A 2 -9.85 2.12 -13.56
C LEU A 2 -10.46 1.35 -14.76
N ARG A 3 -11.71 1.62 -15.14
CA ARG A 3 -12.36 1.18 -16.40
C ARG A 3 -12.17 -0.32 -16.73
N SER A 4 -12.27 -1.20 -15.74
CA SER A 4 -12.06 -2.64 -15.88
C SER A 4 -10.64 -3.08 -16.27
N ALA A 5 -9.63 -2.23 -16.07
CA ALA A 5 -8.24 -2.60 -16.27
C ALA A 5 -7.86 -3.81 -15.42
N LYS A 6 -7.07 -4.73 -16.00
CA LYS A 6 -6.50 -5.88 -15.31
C LYS A 6 -5.34 -5.42 -14.44
N VAL A 7 -5.53 -5.50 -13.13
CA VAL A 7 -4.57 -5.02 -12.15
C VAL A 7 -3.87 -6.18 -11.46
N VAL A 8 -2.54 -6.12 -11.42
CA VAL A 8 -1.74 -6.89 -10.47
C VAL A 8 -1.43 -6.01 -9.27
N LEU A 9 -1.74 -6.50 -8.07
CA LEU A 9 -1.47 -5.79 -6.83
C LEU A 9 -0.23 -6.33 -6.12
N VAL A 10 0.59 -5.42 -5.62
CA VAL A 10 1.75 -5.72 -4.77
C VAL A 10 1.69 -4.86 -3.53
N SER A 11 1.75 -5.45 -2.34
CA SER A 11 1.77 -4.68 -1.09
C SER A 11 2.53 -5.38 0.03
N GLY A 12 3.37 -4.63 0.75
CA GLY A 12 4.07 -5.04 1.97
C GLY A 12 3.57 -4.26 3.19
N ILE A 13 2.27 -4.36 3.48
CA ILE A 13 1.56 -3.64 4.56
C ILE A 13 0.80 -4.62 5.46
N ALA A 14 0.56 -4.25 6.71
CA ALA A 14 -0.06 -5.12 7.70
C ALA A 14 -1.52 -5.51 7.39
N GLN A 15 -2.30 -4.63 6.76
CA GLN A 15 -3.73 -4.84 6.47
C GLN A 15 -4.04 -4.52 5.00
N PRO A 16 -3.72 -5.44 4.06
CA PRO A 16 -3.89 -5.22 2.62
C PRO A 16 -5.35 -5.19 2.16
N GLU A 17 -6.30 -5.61 2.99
CA GLU A 17 -7.72 -5.73 2.64
C GLU A 17 -8.32 -4.38 2.22
N ARG A 18 -8.00 -3.30 2.95
CA ARG A 18 -8.48 -1.95 2.61
C ARG A 18 -7.94 -1.47 1.27
N PHE A 19 -6.65 -1.73 1.03
CA PHE A 19 -6.01 -1.40 -0.24
C PHE A 19 -6.66 -2.15 -1.40
N HIS A 20 -6.84 -3.47 -1.25
CA HIS A 20 -7.50 -4.29 -2.25
C HIS A 20 -8.93 -3.83 -2.54
N HIS A 21 -9.73 -3.59 -1.49
CA HIS A 21 -11.10 -3.13 -1.63
C HIS A 21 -11.18 -1.79 -2.36
N MET A 22 -10.29 -0.84 -2.02
CA MET A 22 -10.21 0.46 -2.70
C MET A 22 -9.94 0.32 -4.21
N ILE A 23 -9.07 -0.61 -4.62
CA ILE A 23 -8.80 -0.84 -6.05
C ILE A 23 -10.02 -1.42 -6.77
N GLN A 24 -10.71 -2.37 -6.14
CA GLN A 24 -11.94 -2.95 -6.68
C GLN A 24 -13.05 -1.89 -6.82
N THR A 25 -13.24 -1.03 -5.82
CA THR A 25 -14.26 0.04 -5.88
C THR A 25 -13.94 1.11 -6.92
N LEU A 26 -12.66 1.30 -7.27
CA LEU A 26 -12.26 2.14 -8.41
C LEU A 26 -12.57 1.51 -9.78
N GLY A 27 -13.10 0.28 -9.80
CA GLY A 27 -13.57 -0.42 -11.00
C GLY A 27 -12.50 -1.23 -11.72
N ALA A 28 -11.45 -1.68 -11.03
CA ALA A 28 -10.45 -2.57 -11.62
C ALA A 28 -10.85 -4.05 -11.55
N GLN A 29 -10.36 -4.82 -12.51
CA GLN A 29 -10.33 -6.27 -12.43
C GLN A 29 -9.00 -6.71 -11.80
N VAL A 30 -8.99 -6.99 -10.51
CA VAL A 30 -7.78 -7.51 -9.85
C VAL A 30 -7.54 -8.95 -10.32
N VAL A 31 -6.54 -9.15 -11.19
CA VAL A 31 -6.22 -10.46 -11.79
C VAL A 31 -5.22 -11.25 -10.96
N HIS A 32 -4.43 -10.58 -10.13
CA HIS A 32 -3.52 -11.23 -9.20
C HIS A 32 -3.16 -10.30 -8.02
N THR A 33 -2.79 -10.88 -6.88
CA THR A 33 -2.39 -10.12 -5.68
C THR A 33 -1.21 -10.82 -5.00
N MET A 34 -0.10 -10.08 -4.86
CA MET A 34 1.10 -10.52 -4.16
C MET A 34 1.20 -9.76 -2.84
N ARG A 35 1.09 -10.49 -1.73
CA ARG A 35 1.12 -9.94 -0.37
C ARG A 35 2.45 -10.28 0.28
N PHE A 36 3.12 -9.25 0.80
CA PHE A 36 4.36 -9.36 1.54
C PHE A 36 4.12 -8.91 2.99
N SER A 37 5.01 -9.28 3.91
CA SER A 37 4.92 -8.85 5.30
C SER A 37 5.03 -7.34 5.42
N ASP A 38 4.56 -6.77 6.54
CA ASP A 38 4.74 -5.34 6.76
C ASP A 38 6.23 -4.98 6.76
N HIS A 39 6.55 -3.81 6.21
CA HIS A 39 7.91 -3.30 6.02
C HIS A 39 8.83 -4.21 5.18
N TYR A 40 8.31 -5.13 4.38
CA TYR A 40 9.12 -6.07 3.59
C TYR A 40 10.25 -5.39 2.79
N ASN A 41 11.43 -6.01 2.82
CA ASN A 41 12.58 -5.59 2.02
C ASN A 41 12.64 -6.47 0.77
N TYR A 42 12.09 -5.94 -0.33
CA TYR A 42 12.10 -6.61 -1.63
C TYR A 42 13.52 -6.94 -2.08
N ARG A 43 13.69 -8.12 -2.66
CA ARG A 43 14.92 -8.63 -3.26
C ARG A 43 14.76 -8.71 -4.78
N ALA A 44 15.87 -8.94 -5.49
CA ALA A 44 15.86 -9.09 -6.94
C ALA A 44 14.88 -10.19 -7.41
N ASN A 45 14.90 -11.37 -6.78
CA ASN A 45 13.98 -12.46 -7.11
C ASN A 45 12.50 -12.08 -6.90
N ASP A 46 12.18 -11.21 -5.93
CA ASP A 46 10.81 -10.76 -5.73
C ASP A 46 10.37 -9.86 -6.88
N ALA A 47 11.24 -8.95 -7.31
CA ALA A 47 10.98 -8.06 -8.44
C ALA A 47 10.83 -8.84 -9.75
N GLU A 48 11.69 -9.83 -10.01
CA GLU A 48 11.56 -10.74 -11.14
C GLU A 48 10.24 -11.51 -11.10
N HIS A 49 9.86 -12.02 -9.92
CA HIS A 49 8.60 -12.73 -9.75
C HIS A 49 7.39 -11.81 -9.99
N ILE A 50 7.45 -10.55 -9.55
CA ILE A 50 6.41 -9.54 -9.83
C ILE A 50 6.31 -9.30 -11.34
N ALA A 51 7.44 -9.07 -12.03
CA ALA A 51 7.47 -8.81 -13.47
C ALA A 51 6.94 -10.00 -14.28
N HIS A 52 7.36 -11.22 -13.91
CA HIS A 52 6.90 -12.44 -14.53
C HIS A 52 5.39 -12.65 -14.32
N THR A 53 4.91 -12.46 -13.10
CA THR A 53 3.48 -12.56 -12.76
C THR A 53 2.64 -11.54 -13.55
N PHE A 54 3.14 -10.31 -13.67
CA PHE A 54 2.50 -9.27 -14.47
C PHE A 54 2.34 -9.71 -15.94
N ALA A 55 3.42 -10.23 -16.54
CA ALA A 55 3.38 -10.72 -17.91
C ALA A 55 2.44 -11.94 -18.09
N GLN A 56 2.51 -12.92 -17.19
CA GLN A 56 1.71 -14.15 -17.26
C GLN A 56 0.21 -13.87 -17.16
N THR A 57 -0.17 -12.95 -16.28
CA THR A 57 -1.58 -12.59 -16.06
C THR A 57 -2.13 -11.64 -17.13
N ARG A 58 -1.26 -11.16 -18.03
CA ARG A 58 -1.56 -10.11 -19.01
C ARG A 58 -2.17 -8.89 -18.32
N GLY A 59 -1.51 -8.46 -17.25
CA GLY A 59 -1.91 -7.26 -16.50
C GLY A 59 -1.76 -6.01 -17.36
N ASP A 60 -2.69 -5.07 -17.20
CA ASP A 60 -2.63 -3.74 -17.79
C ASP A 60 -1.86 -2.78 -16.88
N LEU A 61 -1.96 -2.96 -15.56
CA LEU A 61 -1.41 -2.07 -14.53
C LEU A 61 -0.84 -2.84 -13.34
N LEU A 62 0.34 -2.45 -12.88
CA LEU A 62 0.89 -2.88 -11.60
C LEU A 62 0.58 -1.79 -10.57
N ILE A 63 -0.24 -2.08 -9.56
CA ILE A 63 -0.55 -1.09 -8.51
C ILE A 63 0.06 -1.53 -7.18
N THR A 64 0.76 -0.61 -6.53
CA THR A 64 1.39 -0.82 -5.22
C THR A 64 1.13 0.36 -4.29
N THR A 65 1.63 0.30 -3.05
CA THR A 65 1.54 1.42 -2.11
C THR A 65 2.70 2.40 -2.34
N SER A 66 2.54 3.68 -2.00
CA SER A 66 3.64 4.65 -2.06
C SER A 66 4.86 4.24 -1.23
N LYS A 67 4.65 3.56 -0.10
CA LYS A 67 5.73 3.01 0.76
C LYS A 67 6.51 1.90 0.04
N ASP A 68 5.81 1.01 -0.63
CA ASP A 68 6.41 -0.09 -1.37
C ASP A 68 7.09 0.38 -2.67
N ALA A 69 6.51 1.35 -3.37
CA ALA A 69 7.08 1.93 -4.59
C ALA A 69 8.50 2.49 -4.38
N VAL A 70 8.77 3.12 -3.24
CA VAL A 70 10.10 3.63 -2.88
C VAL A 70 11.16 2.52 -2.85
N LYS A 71 10.77 1.30 -2.46
CA LYS A 71 11.65 0.13 -2.40
C LYS A 71 11.77 -0.56 -3.76
N LEU A 72 10.66 -0.64 -4.49
CA LEU A 72 10.57 -1.33 -5.78
C LEU A 72 11.23 -0.57 -6.93
N ARG A 73 11.34 0.77 -6.85
CA ARG A 73 11.94 1.61 -7.91
C ARG A 73 13.40 1.29 -8.23
N ASN A 74 14.09 0.55 -7.36
CA ASN A 74 15.49 0.18 -7.55
C ASN A 74 15.66 -1.05 -8.48
N PHE A 75 14.57 -1.71 -8.88
CA PHE A 75 14.63 -2.89 -9.74
C PHE A 75 14.28 -2.53 -11.18
N GLU A 76 15.27 -2.60 -12.07
CA GLU A 76 15.12 -2.24 -13.49
C GLU A 76 14.04 -3.06 -14.22
N CYS A 77 13.85 -4.33 -13.83
CA CYS A 77 12.83 -5.20 -14.41
C CYS A 77 11.39 -4.69 -14.19
N LEU A 78 11.18 -3.83 -13.19
CA LEU A 78 9.89 -3.20 -12.91
C LEU A 78 9.75 -1.82 -13.56
N ALA A 79 10.86 -1.18 -13.97
CA ALA A 79 10.87 0.18 -14.50
C ALA A 79 10.11 0.31 -15.84
N GLN A 80 10.00 -0.79 -16.60
CA GLN A 80 9.28 -0.84 -17.87
C GLN A 80 7.80 -1.18 -17.73
N LEU A 81 7.34 -1.50 -16.52
CA LEU A 81 5.94 -1.83 -16.27
C LEU A 81 5.13 -0.55 -16.02
N PRO A 82 3.86 -0.50 -16.44
CA PRO A 82 2.95 0.58 -16.10
C PRO A 82 2.57 0.50 -14.62
N CYS A 83 3.48 0.98 -13.77
CA CYS A 83 3.38 0.91 -12.32
C CYS A 83 2.82 2.20 -11.72
N PHE A 84 1.79 2.07 -10.88
CA PHE A 84 1.18 3.17 -10.14
C PHE A 84 1.28 2.91 -8.63
N ALA A 85 1.63 3.96 -7.90
CA ALA A 85 1.69 3.94 -6.45
C ALA A 85 0.49 4.70 -5.86
N LEU A 86 -0.19 4.10 -4.90
CA LEU A 86 -1.25 4.77 -4.15
C LEU A 86 -0.82 5.07 -2.72
N GLU A 87 -1.11 6.28 -2.29
CA GLU A 87 -0.97 6.67 -0.91
C GLU A 87 -2.15 6.15 -0.09
N ILE A 88 -1.85 5.39 0.95
CA ILE A 88 -2.84 4.90 1.91
C ILE A 88 -2.70 5.75 3.15
N VAL A 89 -3.67 6.64 3.36
CA VAL A 89 -3.71 7.52 4.53
C VAL A 89 -4.54 6.85 5.63
N ALA A 90 -3.96 6.78 6.83
CA ALA A 90 -4.73 6.41 8.02
C ALA A 90 -5.61 7.60 8.44
N ALA A 91 -6.93 7.41 8.42
CA ALA A 91 -7.86 8.34 9.03
C ALA A 91 -8.10 7.93 10.49
N PRO A 92 -7.91 8.82 11.47
CA PRO A 92 -8.28 8.55 12.86
C PRO A 92 -9.78 8.26 12.97
N ALA A 93 -10.17 7.40 13.91
CA ALA A 93 -11.58 7.27 14.28
C ALA A 93 -12.13 8.60 14.83
N GLU A 94 -13.44 8.83 14.73
CA GLU A 94 -14.06 10.10 15.16
C GLU A 94 -13.72 10.49 16.61
N ASN A 95 -13.61 9.49 17.49
CA ASN A 95 -13.29 9.68 18.90
C ASN A 95 -11.78 9.57 19.22
N PHE A 96 -10.90 9.49 18.22
CA PHE A 96 -9.47 9.26 18.45
C PHE A 96 -8.86 10.34 19.34
N PHE A 97 -9.10 11.62 19.03
CA PHE A 97 -8.50 12.73 19.76
C PHE A 97 -9.10 12.89 21.17
N SER A 98 -10.39 12.65 21.34
CA SER A 98 -11.03 12.70 22.67
C SER A 98 -10.56 11.55 23.56
N ALA A 99 -10.44 10.34 22.99
CA ALA A 99 -9.85 9.20 23.69
C ALA A 99 -8.39 9.47 24.07
N LEU A 100 -7.61 10.07 23.16
CA LEU A 100 -6.22 10.44 23.43
C LEU A 100 -6.11 11.47 24.57
N GLN A 101 -6.95 12.52 24.57
CA GLN A 101 -6.98 13.51 25.65
C GLN A 101 -7.35 12.89 27.01
N THR A 102 -8.25 11.91 27.03
CA THR A 102 -8.64 11.20 28.26
C THR A 102 -7.51 10.29 28.78
N ALA A 103 -6.76 9.67 27.87
CA ALA A 103 -5.68 8.75 28.22
C ALA A 103 -4.36 9.46 28.58
N LEU A 104 -4.13 10.67 28.06
CA LEU A 104 -2.98 11.49 28.43
C LEU A 104 -3.18 12.02 29.86
N PRO A 105 -2.26 11.77 30.80
CA PRO A 105 -2.35 12.40 32.11
C PRO A 105 -2.30 13.90 31.90
N VAL A 106 -3.32 14.61 32.40
CA VAL A 106 -3.26 16.07 32.53
C VAL A 106 -2.00 16.34 33.34
N ARG A 107 -0.95 16.85 32.70
CA ARG A 107 0.16 17.43 33.43
C ARG A 107 -0.42 18.68 34.07
N ALA A 108 -0.86 18.54 35.33
CA ALA A 108 -1.06 19.67 36.20
C ALA A 108 0.24 20.47 36.14
N GLU A 109 0.09 21.69 35.66
CA GLU A 109 1.16 22.64 35.44
C GLU A 109 1.89 22.81 36.78
N HIS A 110 3.15 22.39 36.84
CA HIS A 110 4.07 22.95 37.82
C HIS A 110 4.26 24.41 37.43
N VAL A 111 3.37 25.27 37.91
CA VAL A 111 3.67 26.69 38.10
C VAL A 111 4.56 26.73 39.32
N LEU A 112 5.87 26.63 39.11
CA LEU A 112 6.84 27.08 40.10
C LEU A 112 7.05 28.59 39.90
N PRO A 113 7.03 29.38 40.99
CA PRO A 113 7.38 30.80 40.94
C PRO A 113 8.84 31.03 40.52
#